data_AF-A0A7W1LW08-F1
#
_entry.id   AF-A0A7W1LW08-F1
#
_cell.length_a   1.000
_cell.length_b   1.000
_cell.length_c   1.000
_cell.angle_alpha   90.00
_cell.angle_beta   90.00
_cell.angle_gamma   90.00
#
_symmetry.space_group_name_H-M   'P 1'
#
loop_
_entity.id
_entity.type
_entity.pdbx_description
1 polymer ?
#
loop_
_entity_poly.entity_id
_entity_poly.type
_entity_poly.pdbx_seq_one_letter_code
_entity_poly.pdbx_strand_id
1 'polypeptide(L)'
;MPSESLERLLARLDELKRHAGAREAERTLKTLSLLAVHHFPDADSLIRFHEMLLFLRAYPQSRTVLNRVERILPSFPRRIELLRRSDADLDAFEELEMSGIAGTSLTSIFSYYIARWLARRHATEAEIDWEGYEDTARLGASWPRFLPLLEEDALVEANVPYLSWLRAARGRSNRDIPWLIERFERLPIPEREKAEAYDALKLWIRWKPADFRATRTGMKMRVRDIFYQEEPLLRRSDVSLAREMNGPPLPLNRLARREGAHVLDVIRDTSTIRYRE
;
A
#
# COMPACT_ATOMS: atom_id res chain seq x y z
N MET A 1 -21.86 -31.33 -13.16
CA MET A 1 -21.60 -31.01 -11.74
C MET A 1 -22.16 -29.61 -11.50
N PRO A 2 -23.12 -29.39 -10.59
CA PRO A 2 -23.56 -28.04 -10.29
C PRO A 2 -22.37 -27.23 -9.77
N SER A 3 -22.14 -26.05 -10.35
CA SER A 3 -21.10 -25.13 -9.90
C SER A 3 -21.34 -24.82 -8.43
N GLU A 4 -20.39 -25.13 -7.55
CA GLU A 4 -20.45 -24.73 -6.15
C GLU A 4 -20.47 -23.20 -6.10
N SER A 5 -21.41 -22.61 -5.35
CA SER A 5 -21.55 -21.14 -5.26
C SER A 5 -20.26 -20.51 -4.71
N LEU A 6 -19.88 -19.35 -5.25
CA LEU A 6 -18.72 -18.56 -4.82
C LEU A 6 -18.68 -18.39 -3.29
N GLU A 7 -19.82 -18.03 -2.70
CA GLU A 7 -20.00 -17.83 -1.26
C GLU A 7 -19.53 -19.06 -0.46
N ARG A 8 -19.91 -20.26 -0.93
CA ARG A 8 -19.54 -21.52 -0.27
C ARG A 8 -18.06 -21.81 -0.42
N LEU A 9 -17.49 -21.54 -1.58
CA LEU A 9 -16.05 -21.71 -1.82
C LEU A 9 -15.22 -20.76 -0.96
N LEU A 10 -15.65 -19.51 -0.80
CA LEU A 10 -15.00 -18.53 0.07
C LEU A 10 -15.12 -18.90 1.55
N ALA A 11 -16.32 -19.28 2.01
CA ALA A 11 -16.53 -19.74 3.38
C ALA A 11 -15.65 -20.97 3.69
N ARG A 12 -15.61 -21.93 2.76
CA ARG A 12 -14.77 -23.12 2.88
C ARG A 12 -13.28 -22.79 2.94
N LEU A 13 -12.80 -21.85 2.13
CA LEU A 13 -11.40 -21.43 2.18
C LEU A 13 -11.08 -20.71 3.51
N ASP A 14 -12.01 -19.90 4.03
CA ASP A 14 -11.80 -19.17 5.28
C ASP A 14 -11.71 -20.09 6.51
N GLU A 15 -12.45 -21.19 6.49
CA GLU A 15 -12.31 -22.27 7.47
C GLU A 15 -10.99 -23.00 7.28
N LEU A 16 -10.75 -23.54 6.07
CA LEU A 16 -9.59 -24.39 5.78
C LEU A 16 -8.26 -23.69 6.08
N LYS A 17 -8.13 -22.37 5.85
CA LYS A 17 -6.87 -21.65 6.06
C LYS A 17 -6.36 -21.75 7.50
N ARG A 18 -7.25 -21.96 8.48
CA ARG A 18 -6.91 -21.98 9.92
C ARG A 18 -6.42 -23.34 10.40
N HIS A 19 -6.64 -24.38 9.61
CA HIS A 19 -6.27 -25.75 9.94
C HIS A 19 -4.94 -26.10 9.31
N ALA A 20 -4.27 -27.11 9.87
CA ALA A 20 -2.99 -27.59 9.40
C ALA A 20 -3.06 -29.11 9.19
N GLY A 21 -2.12 -29.65 8.42
CA GLY A 21 -2.08 -31.07 8.07
C GLY A 21 -2.19 -31.34 6.57
N ALA A 22 -1.75 -32.54 6.16
CA ALA A 22 -1.65 -32.92 4.76
C ALA A 22 -3.03 -32.99 4.05
N ARG A 23 -4.06 -33.48 4.76
CA ARG A 23 -5.43 -33.60 4.23
C ARG A 23 -6.07 -32.22 4.03
N GLU A 24 -5.85 -31.33 4.98
CA GLU A 24 -6.29 -29.94 4.99
C GLU A 24 -5.62 -29.19 3.85
N ALA A 25 -4.30 -29.36 3.68
CA ALA A 25 -3.55 -28.78 2.55
C ALA A 25 -4.09 -29.24 1.18
N GLU A 26 -4.45 -30.52 1.03
CA GLU A 26 -5.05 -31.02 -0.22
C GLU A 26 -6.42 -30.39 -0.48
N ARG A 27 -7.26 -30.26 0.56
CA ARG A 27 -8.56 -29.58 0.46
C ARG A 27 -8.39 -28.10 0.12
N THR A 28 -7.45 -27.42 0.75
CA THR A 28 -7.10 -26.02 0.44
C THR A 28 -6.69 -25.88 -1.03
N LEU A 29 -5.82 -26.75 -1.54
CA LEU A 29 -5.40 -26.74 -2.94
C LEU A 29 -6.56 -26.91 -3.92
N LYS A 30 -7.49 -27.83 -3.62
CA LYS A 30 -8.71 -28.02 -4.42
C LYS A 30 -9.57 -26.75 -4.44
N THR A 31 -9.85 -26.17 -3.28
CA THR A 31 -10.65 -24.94 -3.17
C THR A 31 -9.97 -23.75 -3.86
N LEU A 32 -8.65 -23.57 -3.68
CA LEU A 32 -7.86 -22.55 -4.39
C LEU A 32 -7.91 -22.74 -5.91
N SER A 33 -7.96 -23.98 -6.39
CA SER A 33 -8.01 -24.25 -7.82
C SER A 33 -9.34 -23.84 -8.44
N LEU A 34 -10.46 -24.06 -7.72
CA LEU A 34 -11.79 -23.60 -8.12
C LEU A 34 -11.90 -22.07 -8.08
N LEU A 35 -11.48 -21.43 -6.98
CA LEU A 35 -11.53 -19.97 -6.83
C LEU A 35 -10.62 -19.24 -7.84
N ALA A 36 -9.49 -19.84 -8.21
CA ALA A 36 -8.56 -19.26 -9.17
C ALA A 36 -9.14 -19.09 -10.58
N VAL A 37 -10.23 -19.77 -10.93
CA VAL A 37 -10.92 -19.61 -12.23
C VAL A 37 -12.32 -19.02 -12.08
N HIS A 38 -12.76 -18.76 -10.85
CA HIS A 38 -14.08 -18.20 -10.57
C HIS A 38 -14.13 -16.70 -10.92
N HIS A 39 -15.29 -16.25 -11.39
CA HIS A 39 -15.64 -14.84 -11.56
C HIS A 39 -16.11 -14.26 -10.22
N PHE A 40 -15.68 -13.04 -9.89
CA PHE A 40 -16.07 -12.34 -8.67
C PHE A 40 -16.97 -11.18 -9.09
N PRO A 41 -18.20 -11.09 -8.55
CA PRO A 41 -19.17 -10.09 -9.00
C PRO A 41 -19.01 -8.72 -8.31
N ASP A 42 -18.27 -8.66 -7.20
CA ASP A 42 -18.14 -7.47 -6.36
C ASP A 42 -16.74 -7.33 -5.74
N ALA A 43 -16.44 -6.15 -5.19
CA ALA A 43 -15.17 -5.84 -4.54
C ALA A 43 -14.97 -6.66 -3.26
N ASP A 44 -15.98 -6.76 -2.39
CA ASP A 44 -15.91 -7.44 -1.09
C ASP A 44 -15.46 -8.90 -1.18
N SER A 45 -16.06 -9.67 -2.08
CA SER A 45 -15.73 -11.07 -2.31
C SER A 45 -14.31 -11.24 -2.84
N LEU A 46 -13.85 -10.31 -3.69
CA LEU A 46 -12.49 -10.32 -4.21
C LEU A 46 -11.46 -9.92 -3.14
N ILE A 47 -11.77 -8.91 -2.31
CA ILE A 47 -10.97 -8.50 -1.15
C ILE A 47 -10.87 -9.65 -0.15
N ARG A 48 -11.99 -10.29 0.20
CA ARG A 48 -12.01 -11.45 1.09
C ARG A 48 -11.11 -12.57 0.57
N PHE A 49 -11.15 -12.84 -0.73
CA PHE A 49 -10.25 -13.81 -1.36
C PHE A 49 -8.78 -13.37 -1.29
N HIS A 50 -8.48 -12.10 -1.54
CA HIS A 50 -7.14 -11.53 -1.41
C HIS A 50 -6.57 -11.76 0.00
N GLU A 51 -7.33 -11.41 1.04
CA GLU A 51 -6.87 -11.52 2.42
C GLU A 51 -6.64 -12.98 2.84
N MET A 52 -7.46 -13.92 2.36
CA MET A 52 -7.22 -15.35 2.55
C MET A 52 -5.93 -15.84 1.87
N LEU A 53 -5.61 -15.32 0.68
CA LEU A 53 -4.36 -15.64 -0.01
C LEU A 53 -3.15 -15.06 0.73
N LEU A 54 -3.23 -13.82 1.22
CA LEU A 54 -2.16 -13.24 2.02
C LEU A 54 -1.94 -14.02 3.33
N PHE A 55 -3.02 -14.44 3.99
CA PHE A 55 -2.94 -15.31 5.16
C PHE A 55 -2.22 -16.62 4.83
N LEU A 56 -2.63 -17.32 3.78
CA LEU A 56 -2.02 -18.59 3.36
C LEU A 56 -0.58 -18.44 2.84
N ARG A 57 -0.18 -17.22 2.45
CA ARG A 57 1.21 -16.90 2.10
C ARG A 57 2.07 -16.71 3.35
N ALA A 58 1.52 -16.08 4.39
CA ALA A 58 2.20 -15.86 5.67
C ALA A 58 2.29 -17.14 6.52
N TYR A 59 1.23 -17.96 6.49
CA TYR A 59 1.10 -19.21 7.23
C TYR A 59 0.79 -20.37 6.27
N PRO A 60 1.73 -20.77 5.39
CA PRO A 60 1.46 -21.79 4.40
C PRO A 60 1.40 -23.18 5.05
N GLN A 61 0.31 -23.92 4.82
CA GLN A 61 0.18 -25.32 5.28
C GLN A 61 1.19 -26.27 4.64
N SER A 62 1.65 -25.96 3.42
CA SER A 62 2.60 -26.77 2.68
C SER A 62 3.27 -25.95 1.57
N ARG A 63 4.39 -26.47 1.05
CA ARG A 63 5.07 -25.89 -0.12
C ARG A 63 4.16 -25.78 -1.35
N THR A 64 3.32 -26.77 -1.58
CA THR A 64 2.38 -26.79 -2.70
C THR A 64 1.30 -25.72 -2.57
N VAL A 65 0.77 -25.51 -1.36
CA VAL A 65 -0.20 -24.44 -1.08
C VAL A 65 0.44 -23.08 -1.33
N LEU A 66 1.63 -22.84 -0.78
CA LEU A 66 2.36 -21.59 -1.00
C LEU A 66 2.59 -21.31 -2.48
N ASN A 67 3.11 -22.30 -3.23
CA ASN A 67 3.34 -22.17 -4.67
C ASN A 67 2.04 -21.86 -5.43
N ARG A 68 0.89 -22.41 -5.00
CA ARG A 68 -0.40 -22.14 -5.62
C ARG A 68 -0.86 -20.71 -5.34
N VAL A 69 -0.76 -20.26 -4.09
CA VAL A 69 -1.07 -18.88 -3.66
C VAL A 69 -0.23 -17.87 -4.45
N GLU A 70 1.08 -18.07 -4.53
CA GLU A 70 2.00 -17.17 -5.25
C GLU A 70 1.75 -17.14 -6.76
N ARG A 71 1.09 -18.15 -7.34
CA ARG A 71 0.64 -18.15 -8.74
C ARG A 71 -0.69 -17.42 -8.95
N ILE A 72 -1.53 -17.32 -7.91
CA ILE A 72 -2.84 -16.66 -7.99
C ILE A 72 -2.71 -15.16 -7.76
N LEU A 73 -1.88 -14.73 -6.80
CA LEU A 73 -1.73 -13.31 -6.43
C LEU A 73 -1.42 -12.37 -7.61
N PRO A 74 -0.58 -12.73 -8.60
CA PRO A 74 -0.36 -11.87 -9.78
C PRO A 74 -1.58 -11.66 -10.67
N SER A 75 -2.68 -12.40 -10.48
CA SER A 75 -3.92 -12.23 -11.26
C SER A 75 -4.80 -11.06 -10.79
N PHE A 76 -4.54 -10.48 -9.60
CA PHE A 76 -5.38 -9.44 -9.01
C PHE A 76 -5.55 -8.17 -9.85
N PRO A 77 -4.50 -7.60 -10.46
CA PRO A 77 -4.66 -6.43 -11.33
C PRO A 77 -5.68 -6.66 -12.44
N ARG A 78 -5.67 -7.85 -13.06
CA ARG A 78 -6.63 -8.23 -14.11
C ARG A 78 -8.04 -8.40 -13.55
N ARG A 79 -8.20 -8.96 -12.34
CA ARG A 79 -9.50 -9.17 -11.71
C ARG A 79 -10.17 -7.86 -11.33
N ILE A 80 -9.42 -6.93 -10.76
CA ILE A 80 -9.90 -5.57 -10.44
C ILE A 80 -10.28 -4.83 -11.72
N GLU A 81 -9.48 -4.95 -12.78
CA GLU A 81 -9.83 -4.34 -14.07
C GLU A 81 -11.12 -4.93 -14.68
N LEU A 82 -11.41 -6.22 -14.46
CA LEU A 82 -12.68 -6.82 -14.89
C LEU A 82 -13.87 -6.26 -14.09
N LEU A 83 -13.73 -6.09 -12.77
CA LEU A 83 -14.76 -5.45 -11.93
C LEU A 83 -15.03 -4.00 -12.36
N ARG A 84 -13.96 -3.24 -12.63
CA ARG A 84 -14.05 -1.87 -13.11
C ARG A 84 -14.82 -1.77 -14.44
N ARG A 85 -14.63 -2.74 -15.34
CA ARG A 85 -15.34 -2.79 -16.64
C ARG A 85 -16.78 -3.27 -16.53
N SER A 86 -17.12 -3.98 -15.46
CA SER A 86 -18.50 -4.42 -15.21
C SER A 86 -19.32 -3.39 -14.42
N ASP A 87 -18.80 -2.17 -14.23
CA ASP A 87 -19.46 -1.10 -13.47
C ASP A 87 -19.79 -1.52 -12.02
N ALA A 88 -18.97 -2.42 -11.47
CA ALA A 88 -19.09 -2.80 -10.06
C ALA A 88 -18.57 -1.67 -9.18
N ASP A 89 -19.19 -1.49 -8.01
CA ASP A 89 -18.71 -0.60 -6.97
C ASP A 89 -17.31 -1.03 -6.50
N LEU A 90 -16.37 -0.08 -6.49
CA LEU A 90 -14.96 -0.29 -6.11
C LEU A 90 -14.59 0.44 -4.82
N ASP A 91 -15.52 1.14 -4.16
CA ASP A 91 -15.24 1.99 -2.99
C ASP A 91 -14.60 1.19 -1.85
N ALA A 92 -14.96 -0.10 -1.71
CA ALA A 92 -14.34 -1.01 -0.73
C ALA A 92 -12.81 -1.15 -0.91
N PHE A 93 -12.25 -0.91 -2.10
CA PHE A 93 -10.80 -0.90 -2.32
C PHE A 93 -10.11 0.37 -1.83
N GLU A 94 -10.86 1.45 -1.60
CA GLU A 94 -10.36 2.74 -1.12
C GLU A 94 -10.25 2.80 0.40
N GLU A 95 -10.94 1.90 1.11
CA GLU A 95 -10.80 1.76 2.56
C GLU A 95 -9.32 1.58 2.94
N LEU A 96 -8.82 2.38 3.89
CA LEU A 96 -7.41 2.38 4.29
C LEU A 96 -6.92 0.98 4.71
N GLU A 97 -7.79 0.17 5.33
CA GLU A 97 -7.47 -1.20 5.74
C GLU A 97 -7.30 -2.17 4.57
N MET A 98 -7.92 -1.87 3.43
CA MET A 98 -7.93 -2.68 2.20
C MET A 98 -7.06 -2.09 1.09
N SER A 99 -6.60 -0.85 1.25
CA SER A 99 -5.68 -0.17 0.36
C SER A 99 -4.41 -0.97 0.08
N GLY A 100 -3.82 -0.79 -1.10
CA GLY A 100 -2.56 -1.43 -1.48
C GLY A 100 -2.66 -2.77 -2.20
N ILE A 101 -3.87 -3.21 -2.58
CA ILE A 101 -4.04 -4.37 -3.45
C ILE A 101 -3.53 -4.02 -4.86
N ALA A 102 -2.80 -4.94 -5.48
CA ALA A 102 -2.24 -4.70 -6.81
C ALA A 102 -3.35 -4.45 -7.84
N GLY A 103 -3.30 -3.29 -8.49
CA GLY A 103 -4.33 -2.81 -9.43
C GLY A 103 -5.23 -1.71 -8.87
N THR A 104 -5.09 -1.36 -7.59
CA THR A 104 -5.75 -0.21 -6.94
C THR A 104 -4.76 0.94 -6.71
N SER A 105 -5.28 2.08 -6.25
CA SER A 105 -4.50 3.21 -5.75
C SER A 105 -4.81 3.45 -4.28
N LEU A 106 -3.93 4.20 -3.61
CA LEU A 106 -4.17 4.75 -2.27
C LEU A 106 -4.11 6.27 -2.38
N THR A 107 -5.11 6.96 -1.84
CA THR A 107 -5.11 8.42 -1.74
C THR A 107 -5.08 8.80 -0.26
N SER A 108 -4.08 9.58 0.16
CA SER A 108 -4.00 10.05 1.54
C SER A 108 -3.10 11.28 1.70
N ILE A 109 -3.10 11.88 2.89
CA ILE A 109 -2.21 12.98 3.24
C ILE A 109 -0.92 12.40 3.83
N PHE A 110 0.15 12.38 3.05
CA PHE A 110 1.46 11.91 3.52
C PHE A 110 2.28 13.02 4.16
N SER A 111 3.07 12.69 5.18
CA SER A 111 4.08 13.60 5.71
C SER A 111 5.16 13.94 4.66
N TYR A 112 5.87 15.04 4.88
CA TYR A 112 6.97 15.50 4.05
C TYR A 112 7.99 14.40 3.75
N TYR A 113 8.36 13.58 4.73
CA TYR A 113 9.36 12.53 4.56
C TYR A 113 8.88 11.42 3.62
N ILE A 114 7.61 11.03 3.72
CA ILE A 114 7.00 10.03 2.84
C ILE A 114 6.75 10.60 1.45
N ALA A 115 6.24 11.83 1.35
CA ALA A 115 6.06 12.52 0.08
C ALA A 115 7.39 12.69 -0.67
N ARG A 116 8.48 13.06 0.04
CA ARG A 116 9.83 13.13 -0.51
C ARG A 116 10.35 11.77 -0.97
N TRP A 117 10.04 10.71 -0.25
CA TRP A 117 10.41 9.36 -0.64
C TRP A 117 9.63 8.91 -1.90
N LEU A 118 8.31 9.13 -1.96
CA LEU A 118 7.47 8.90 -3.13
C LEU A 118 7.98 9.68 -4.34
N ALA A 119 8.31 10.96 -4.16
CA ALA A 119 8.86 11.84 -5.21
C ALA A 119 10.14 11.29 -5.84
N ARG A 120 10.97 10.58 -5.08
CA ARG A 120 12.26 10.05 -5.54
C ARG A 120 12.15 8.65 -6.13
N ARG A 121 11.35 7.78 -5.51
CA ARG A 121 11.28 6.35 -5.84
C ARG A 121 10.09 6.00 -6.74
N HIS A 122 8.99 6.70 -6.58
CA HIS A 122 7.70 6.48 -7.24
C HIS A 122 7.26 7.74 -8.01
N ALA A 123 8.23 8.49 -8.54
CA ALA A 123 8.00 9.79 -9.16
C ALA A 123 6.99 9.76 -10.31
N THR A 124 6.77 8.61 -10.95
CA THR A 124 5.85 8.39 -12.08
C THR A 124 4.47 7.91 -11.63
N GLU A 125 4.33 7.55 -10.35
CA GLU A 125 3.23 6.77 -9.79
C GLU A 125 2.46 7.53 -8.71
N ALA A 126 3.03 8.63 -8.21
CA ALA A 126 2.44 9.50 -7.20
C ALA A 126 2.10 10.87 -7.79
N GLU A 127 0.88 11.34 -7.52
CA GLU A 127 0.37 12.62 -7.97
C GLU A 127 -0.45 13.31 -6.87
N ILE A 128 -0.50 14.63 -6.91
CA ILE A 128 -1.36 15.39 -6.00
C ILE A 128 -2.78 15.28 -6.54
N ASP A 129 -3.69 14.88 -5.67
CA ASP A 129 -5.11 14.96 -5.96
C ASP A 129 -5.58 16.39 -5.69
N TRP A 130 -5.72 17.15 -6.78
CA TRP A 130 -6.23 18.52 -6.72
C TRP A 130 -7.75 18.57 -6.77
N GLU A 131 -8.42 17.45 -7.08
CA GLU A 131 -9.87 17.38 -7.12
C GLU A 131 -10.41 17.52 -5.70
N GLY A 132 -11.25 18.53 -5.46
CA GLY A 132 -11.78 18.81 -4.12
C GLY A 132 -10.79 19.47 -3.14
N TYR A 133 -9.62 19.97 -3.58
CA TYR A 133 -8.75 20.76 -2.70
C TYR A 133 -9.28 22.19 -2.54
N GLU A 134 -9.90 22.48 -1.40
CA GLU A 134 -10.58 23.76 -1.15
C GLU A 134 -9.76 24.78 -0.34
N ASP A 135 -8.79 24.33 0.47
CA ASP A 135 -8.06 25.19 1.42
C ASP A 135 -6.87 25.91 0.77
N THR A 136 -7.19 26.76 -0.21
CA THR A 136 -6.21 27.56 -0.97
C THR A 136 -5.42 28.54 -0.10
N ALA A 137 -5.93 28.90 1.08
CA ALA A 137 -5.22 29.73 2.05
C ALA A 137 -3.92 29.07 2.54
N ARG A 138 -3.88 27.73 2.67
CA ARG A 138 -2.65 26.98 2.97
C ARG A 138 -1.59 27.15 1.89
N LEU A 139 -2.01 27.19 0.62
CA LEU A 139 -1.11 27.41 -0.51
C LEU A 139 -0.51 28.81 -0.43
N GLY A 140 -1.34 29.83 -0.20
CA GLY A 140 -0.91 31.23 -0.02
C GLY A 140 0.04 31.43 1.16
N ALA A 141 -0.18 30.71 2.27
CA ALA A 141 0.70 30.78 3.43
C ALA A 141 2.08 30.13 3.18
N SER A 142 2.19 29.20 2.23
CA SER A 142 3.37 28.36 2.04
C SER A 142 4.20 28.74 0.81
N TRP A 143 3.52 28.87 -0.34
CA TRP A 143 4.11 28.91 -1.68
C TRP A 143 4.88 30.18 -2.07
N PRO A 144 4.58 31.39 -1.53
CA PRO A 144 5.38 32.58 -1.81
C PRO A 144 6.89 32.42 -1.51
N ARG A 145 7.25 31.47 -0.63
CA ARG A 145 8.65 31.12 -0.34
C ARG A 145 9.44 30.61 -1.56
N PHE A 146 8.76 30.14 -2.60
CA PHE A 146 9.41 29.55 -3.79
C PHE A 146 8.69 29.80 -5.12
N LEU A 147 7.58 30.55 -5.12
CA LEU A 147 6.90 31.07 -6.30
C LEU A 147 7.02 32.60 -6.31
N PRO A 148 7.99 33.16 -7.05
CA PRO A 148 8.15 34.61 -7.19
C PRO A 148 6.87 35.26 -7.71
N LEU A 149 6.59 36.50 -7.29
CA LEU A 149 5.42 37.30 -7.70
C LEU A 149 4.06 36.82 -7.18
N LEU A 150 4.00 35.66 -6.53
CA LEU A 150 2.76 35.13 -5.96
C LEU A 150 2.32 35.93 -4.72
N GLU A 151 3.26 36.50 -3.96
CA GLU A 151 2.94 37.30 -2.77
C GLU A 151 2.16 38.55 -3.16
N GLU A 152 2.63 39.29 -4.17
CA GLU A 152 1.94 40.49 -4.65
C GLU A 152 0.57 40.16 -5.25
N ASP A 153 0.47 39.07 -6.01
CA ASP A 153 -0.81 38.60 -6.58
C ASP A 153 -1.81 38.24 -5.47
N ALA A 154 -1.35 37.54 -4.43
CA ALA A 154 -2.18 37.14 -3.30
C ALA A 154 -2.68 38.30 -2.43
N LEU A 155 -2.04 39.47 -2.51
CA LEU A 155 -2.48 40.69 -1.81
C LEU A 155 -3.59 41.44 -2.55
N VAL A 156 -3.76 41.18 -3.85
CA VAL A 156 -4.69 41.92 -4.72
C VAL A 156 -5.87 41.06 -5.17
N GLU A 157 -5.62 39.78 -5.48
CA GLU A 157 -6.62 38.87 -6.02
C GLU A 157 -7.36 38.11 -4.91
N ALA A 158 -8.70 38.22 -4.91
CA ALA A 158 -9.54 37.48 -3.96
C ALA A 158 -9.55 35.96 -4.24
N ASN A 159 -9.32 35.56 -5.49
CA ASN A 159 -9.34 34.17 -5.95
C ASN A 159 -8.04 33.84 -6.71
N VAL A 160 -6.93 33.82 -5.97
CA VAL A 160 -5.60 33.55 -6.53
C VAL A 160 -5.59 32.21 -7.29
N PRO A 161 -5.20 32.17 -8.58
CA PRO A 161 -5.20 30.96 -9.37
C PRO A 161 -3.95 30.09 -9.12
N TYR A 162 -3.78 29.58 -7.89
CA TYR A 162 -2.58 28.85 -7.45
C TYR A 162 -2.13 27.73 -8.42
N LEU A 163 -3.05 26.93 -8.96
CA LEU A 163 -2.68 25.86 -9.89
C LEU A 163 -2.13 26.39 -11.22
N SER A 164 -2.55 27.57 -11.66
CA SER A 164 -1.97 28.24 -12.83
C SER A 164 -0.54 28.69 -12.54
N TRP A 165 -0.28 29.24 -11.35
CA TRP A 165 1.06 29.59 -10.88
C TRP A 165 1.98 28.36 -10.80
N LEU A 166 1.51 27.26 -10.22
CA LEU A 166 2.24 26.00 -10.17
C LEU A 166 2.60 25.50 -11.58
N ARG A 167 1.63 25.45 -12.50
CA ARG A 167 1.84 25.01 -13.88
C ARG A 167 2.86 25.89 -14.60
N ALA A 168 2.78 27.21 -14.43
CA ALA A 168 3.71 28.15 -15.02
C ALA A 168 5.15 27.95 -14.48
N ALA A 169 5.30 27.82 -13.16
CA ALA A 169 6.61 27.68 -12.52
C ALA A 169 7.28 26.32 -12.74
N ARG A 170 6.48 25.27 -12.94
CA ARG A 170 6.96 23.92 -13.25
C ARG A 170 7.45 23.78 -14.69
N GLY A 171 7.02 24.65 -15.60
CA GLY A 171 7.41 24.64 -17.00
C GLY A 171 7.12 23.29 -17.65
N ARG A 172 8.15 22.67 -18.25
CA ARG A 172 8.04 21.37 -18.95
C ARG A 172 8.01 20.14 -18.03
N SER A 173 8.30 20.29 -16.74
CA SER A 173 8.07 19.17 -15.82
C SER A 173 6.57 18.86 -15.85
N ASN A 174 6.21 17.59 -15.94
CA ASN A 174 4.82 17.15 -16.00
C ASN A 174 4.31 16.62 -14.66
N ARG A 175 5.06 16.79 -13.56
CA ARG A 175 4.69 16.22 -12.26
C ARG A 175 4.84 17.19 -11.11
N ASP A 176 3.78 17.28 -10.32
CA ASP A 176 3.66 18.29 -9.26
C ASP A 176 4.43 17.89 -8.01
N ILE A 177 4.33 16.63 -7.55
CA ILE A 177 5.01 16.17 -6.32
C ILE A 177 6.53 16.33 -6.44
N PRO A 178 7.23 15.79 -7.46
CA PRO A 178 8.69 15.91 -7.53
C PRO A 178 9.15 17.37 -7.58
N TRP A 179 8.41 18.22 -8.33
CA TRP A 179 8.73 19.63 -8.42
C TRP A 179 8.53 20.34 -7.07
N LEU A 180 7.41 20.10 -6.38
CA LEU A 180 7.11 20.73 -5.10
C LEU A 180 8.13 20.33 -4.02
N ILE A 181 8.45 19.03 -3.93
CA ILE A 181 9.47 18.52 -3.01
C ILE A 181 10.83 19.19 -3.29
N GLU A 182 11.24 19.30 -4.55
CA GLU A 182 12.48 19.99 -4.93
C GLU A 182 12.49 21.46 -4.45
N ARG A 183 11.34 22.17 -4.50
CA ARG A 183 11.23 23.54 -3.97
C ARG A 183 11.41 23.59 -2.46
N PHE A 184 10.74 22.71 -1.72
CA PHE A 184 10.92 22.61 -0.27
C PHE A 184 12.37 22.27 0.11
N GLU A 185 13.01 21.34 -0.61
CA GLU A 185 14.41 20.96 -0.34
C GLU A 185 15.39 22.12 -0.49
N ARG A 186 15.12 23.04 -1.42
CA ARG A 186 15.94 24.24 -1.68
C ARG A 186 15.73 25.38 -0.70
N LEU A 187 14.69 25.35 0.14
CA LEU A 187 14.46 26.42 1.11
C LEU A 187 15.66 26.51 2.08
N PRO A 188 16.14 27.72 2.40
CA PRO A 188 17.28 27.93 3.31
C PRO A 188 16.83 27.88 4.79
N ILE A 189 16.02 26.89 5.15
CA ILE A 189 15.49 26.68 6.50
C ILE A 189 15.80 25.24 6.98
N PRO A 190 15.79 24.98 8.30
CA PRO A 190 15.97 23.64 8.85
C PRO A 190 14.98 22.60 8.28
N GLU A 191 15.41 21.34 8.18
CA GLU A 191 14.59 20.24 7.60
C GLU A 191 13.26 20.04 8.34
N ARG A 192 13.26 20.25 9.65
CA ARG A 192 12.04 20.20 10.45
C ARG A 192 11.02 21.27 10.03
N GLU A 193 11.47 22.50 9.79
CA GLU A 193 10.58 23.59 9.34
C GLU A 193 10.09 23.36 7.91
N LYS A 194 10.90 22.74 7.04
CA LYS A 194 10.44 22.28 5.71
C LYS A 194 9.31 21.28 5.85
N ALA A 195 9.46 20.31 6.75
CA ALA A 195 8.44 19.30 7.01
C ALA A 195 7.15 19.93 7.53
N GLU A 196 7.24 20.80 8.54
CA GLU A 196 6.09 21.50 9.12
C GLU A 196 5.36 22.36 8.07
N ALA A 197 6.09 23.09 7.23
CA ALA A 197 5.51 23.92 6.17
C ALA A 197 4.87 23.11 5.04
N TYR A 198 5.38 21.91 4.75
CA TYR A 198 4.78 20.99 3.79
C TYR A 198 3.54 20.31 4.39
N ASP A 199 3.63 19.76 5.61
CA ASP A 199 2.55 19.04 6.27
C ASP A 199 1.33 19.94 6.55
N ALA A 200 1.57 21.24 6.71
CA ALA A 200 0.54 22.26 6.82
C ALA A 200 -0.31 22.40 5.54
N LEU A 201 0.20 22.01 4.37
CA LEU A 201 -0.53 22.06 3.10
C LEU A 201 -1.66 21.04 3.02
N LYS A 202 -1.59 19.93 3.78
CA LYS A 202 -2.59 18.86 3.77
C LYS A 202 -2.93 18.36 2.36
N LEU A 203 -1.89 18.17 1.55
CA LEU A 203 -2.04 17.71 0.18
C LEU A 203 -2.44 16.24 0.17
N TRP A 204 -3.56 15.95 -0.48
CA TRP A 204 -3.94 14.59 -0.83
C TRP A 204 -3.02 14.10 -1.95
N ILE A 205 -2.38 12.96 -1.74
CA ILE A 205 -1.53 12.33 -2.72
C ILE A 205 -2.14 10.99 -3.08
N ARG A 206 -2.44 10.82 -4.36
CA ARG A 206 -2.77 9.53 -4.94
C ARG A 206 -1.50 8.81 -5.36
N TRP A 207 -1.28 7.62 -4.82
CA TRP A 207 -0.20 6.72 -5.20
C TRP A 207 -0.77 5.44 -5.80
N LYS A 208 -0.38 5.14 -7.04
CA LYS A 208 -0.70 3.90 -7.74
C LYS A 208 0.58 3.13 -8.06
N PRO A 209 1.00 2.18 -7.21
CA PRO A 209 2.25 1.47 -7.42
C PRO A 209 2.25 0.70 -8.75
N ALA A 210 3.25 0.96 -9.60
CA ALA A 210 3.40 0.20 -10.85
C ALA A 210 4.19 -1.09 -10.63
N ASP A 211 5.14 -1.09 -9.70
CA ASP A 211 5.83 -2.30 -9.26
C ASP A 211 4.90 -3.15 -8.39
N PHE A 212 4.58 -4.36 -8.87
CA PHE A 212 3.84 -5.36 -8.11
C PHE A 212 4.44 -5.60 -6.71
N ARG A 213 5.77 -5.50 -6.55
CA ARG A 213 6.45 -5.71 -5.27
C ARG A 213 6.29 -4.56 -4.28
N ALA A 214 5.83 -3.39 -4.72
CA ALA A 214 5.48 -2.27 -3.84
C ALA A 214 4.02 -2.35 -3.33
N THR A 215 3.25 -3.36 -3.77
CA THR A 215 1.85 -3.60 -3.34
C THR A 215 1.77 -4.65 -2.23
N ARG A 216 0.70 -4.63 -1.43
CA ARG A 216 0.43 -5.71 -0.43
C ARG A 216 0.35 -7.08 -1.08
N THR A 217 -0.17 -7.14 -2.31
CA THR A 217 -0.33 -8.40 -3.05
C THR A 217 1.02 -9.03 -3.40
N GLY A 218 1.98 -8.22 -3.85
CA GLY A 218 3.25 -8.73 -4.38
C GLY A 218 4.43 -8.68 -3.44
N MET A 219 4.41 -7.75 -2.47
CA MET A 219 5.51 -7.51 -1.57
C MET A 219 5.93 -8.78 -0.81
N LYS A 220 7.23 -9.07 -0.86
CA LYS A 220 7.87 -10.09 -0.05
C LYS A 220 9.37 -9.87 0.01
N MET A 221 9.96 -10.32 1.11
CA MET A 221 11.39 -10.57 1.19
C MET A 221 11.70 -12.01 0.77
N ARG A 222 12.87 -12.21 0.14
CA ARG A 222 13.39 -13.56 -0.08
C ARG A 222 13.95 -14.09 1.23
N VAL A 223 13.44 -15.23 1.67
CA VAL A 223 13.93 -15.96 2.84
C VAL A 223 14.52 -17.30 2.39
N ARG A 224 15.44 -17.86 3.18
CA ARG A 224 16.09 -19.16 2.89
C ARG A 224 15.17 -20.30 3.29
N ASP A 225 14.63 -20.21 4.50
CA ASP A 225 13.80 -21.24 5.10
C ASP A 225 12.39 -20.70 5.30
N ILE A 226 11.40 -21.51 4.95
CA ILE A 226 9.98 -21.22 5.13
C ILE A 226 9.44 -22.22 6.14
N PHE A 227 8.82 -21.69 7.19
CA PHE A 227 8.07 -22.51 8.13
C PHE A 227 6.71 -22.86 7.50
N TYR A 228 6.40 -24.16 7.43
CA TYR A 228 5.10 -24.66 7.01
C TYR A 228 4.27 -25.02 8.23
N GLN A 229 3.01 -24.61 8.22
CA GLN A 229 2.12 -24.79 9.34
C GLN A 229 1.65 -26.26 9.42
N GLU A 230 2.08 -26.96 10.46
CA GLU A 230 1.69 -28.35 10.76
C GLU A 230 0.67 -28.44 11.90
N GLU A 231 0.61 -27.42 12.76
CA GLU A 231 -0.29 -27.32 13.91
C GLU A 231 -1.20 -26.07 13.83
N PRO A 232 -2.33 -26.02 14.55
CA PRO A 232 -3.15 -24.81 14.64
C PRO A 232 -2.35 -23.58 15.10
N LEU A 233 -2.80 -22.38 14.70
CA LEU A 233 -2.17 -21.15 15.17
C LEU A 233 -2.25 -21.03 16.69
N LEU A 234 -1.15 -20.58 17.30
CA LEU A 234 -1.09 -20.26 18.72
C LEU A 234 -2.14 -19.22 19.08
N ARG A 235 -2.89 -19.49 20.14
CA ARG A 235 -3.85 -18.53 20.72
C ARG A 235 -3.12 -17.66 21.73
N ARG A 236 -3.73 -16.52 22.07
CA ARG A 236 -3.17 -15.62 23.09
C ARG A 236 -2.98 -16.31 24.45
N SER A 237 -3.88 -17.24 24.80
CA SER A 237 -3.82 -18.04 26.03
C SER A 237 -2.61 -18.98 26.09
N ASP A 238 -2.06 -19.35 24.94
CA ASP A 238 -0.99 -20.35 24.83
C ASP A 238 0.40 -19.71 25.11
N VAL A 239 0.45 -18.37 25.19
CA VAL A 239 1.68 -17.58 25.33
C VAL A 239 1.74 -16.86 26.69
N SER A 240 2.79 -17.12 27.46
CA SER A 240 3.09 -16.38 28.69
C SER A 240 4.13 -15.28 28.43
N LEU A 241 3.69 -14.02 28.39
CA LEU A 241 4.60 -12.87 28.19
C LEU A 241 5.70 -12.82 29.25
N ALA A 242 5.37 -13.12 30.51
CA ALA A 242 6.36 -13.16 31.58
C ALA A 242 7.45 -14.22 31.31
N ARG A 243 7.07 -15.37 30.74
CA ARG A 243 8.05 -16.39 30.35
C ARG A 243 8.91 -15.92 29.17
N GLU A 244 8.29 -15.39 28.12
CA GLU A 244 9.01 -14.91 26.93
C GLU A 244 10.00 -13.78 27.27
N MET A 245 9.61 -12.83 28.12
CA MET A 245 10.48 -11.72 28.54
C MET A 245 11.64 -12.15 29.44
N ASN A 246 11.46 -13.21 30.23
CA ASN A 246 12.53 -13.83 31.03
C ASN A 246 13.37 -14.84 30.22
N GLY A 247 13.00 -15.08 28.96
CA GLY A 247 13.74 -15.92 28.05
C GLY A 247 15.08 -15.31 27.63
N PRO A 248 15.93 -16.08 26.93
CA PRO A 248 17.16 -15.54 26.37
C PRO A 248 16.85 -14.42 25.36
N PRO A 249 17.70 -13.39 25.27
CA PRO A 249 17.50 -12.31 24.32
C PRO A 249 17.50 -12.83 22.88
N LEU A 250 16.66 -12.25 22.04
CA LEU A 250 16.62 -12.59 20.61
C LEU A 250 17.98 -12.29 19.95
N PRO A 251 18.52 -13.21 19.12
CA PRO A 251 19.78 -12.98 18.45
C PRO A 251 19.64 -11.83 17.44
N LEU A 252 20.47 -10.79 17.60
CA LEU A 252 20.49 -9.64 16.70
C LEU A 252 21.69 -9.73 15.75
N ASN A 253 21.41 -9.65 14.45
CA ASN A 253 22.44 -9.66 13.41
C ASN A 253 22.50 -8.28 12.76
N ARG A 254 23.69 -7.66 12.77
CA ARG A 254 23.91 -6.38 12.08
C ARG A 254 23.97 -6.62 10.57
N LEU A 255 23.06 -6.00 9.82
CA LEU A 255 23.03 -6.07 8.36
C LEU A 255 24.14 -5.21 7.73
N ALA A 256 24.63 -5.65 6.58
CA ALA A 256 25.49 -4.82 5.74
C ALA A 256 24.71 -3.59 5.25
N ARG A 257 25.39 -2.45 5.03
CA ARG A 257 24.73 -1.17 4.66
C ARG A 257 23.76 -1.29 3.49
N ARG A 258 24.14 -2.03 2.43
CA ARG A 258 23.29 -2.24 1.25
C ARG A 258 22.04 -3.06 1.57
N GLU A 259 22.19 -4.10 2.38
CA GLU A 259 21.08 -4.96 2.80
C GLU A 259 20.13 -4.22 3.74
N GLY A 260 20.68 -3.47 4.72
CA GLY A 260 19.89 -2.60 5.59
C GLY A 260 19.10 -1.55 4.82
N ALA A 261 19.71 -0.92 3.80
CA ALA A 261 18.99 0.02 2.94
C ALA A 261 17.82 -0.64 2.19
N HIS A 262 18.01 -1.86 1.68
CA HIS A 262 16.94 -2.61 1.02
C HIS A 262 15.80 -2.97 1.98
N VAL A 263 16.11 -3.39 3.21
CA VAL A 263 15.09 -3.68 4.23
C VAL A 263 14.33 -2.41 4.62
N LEU A 264 15.01 -1.28 4.77
CA LEU A 264 14.36 0.01 5.04
C LEU A 264 13.43 0.44 3.90
N ASP A 265 13.81 0.19 2.64
CA ASP A 265 12.92 0.46 1.50
C ASP A 265 11.66 -0.41 1.57
N VAL A 266 11.79 -1.71 1.86
CA VAL A 266 10.63 -2.61 2.03
C VAL A 266 9.73 -2.16 3.18
N ILE A 267 10.33 -1.73 4.31
CA ILE A 267 9.56 -1.21 5.45
C ILE A 267 8.80 0.04 5.02
N ARG A 268 9.43 0.99 4.32
CA ARG A 268 8.76 2.20 3.82
C ARG A 268 7.66 1.86 2.82
N ASP A 269 7.90 0.94 1.89
CA ASP A 269 6.88 0.46 0.95
C ASP A 269 5.67 -0.11 1.75
N THR A 270 5.94 -0.97 2.74
CA THR A 270 4.90 -1.64 3.56
C THR A 270 4.10 -0.65 4.40
N SER A 271 4.80 0.28 5.05
CA SER A 271 4.21 1.26 5.95
C SER A 271 3.37 2.26 5.16
N THR A 272 3.93 2.83 4.09
CA THR A 272 3.25 3.81 3.25
C THR A 272 2.00 3.23 2.61
N ILE A 273 2.07 2.01 2.06
CA ILE A 273 0.91 1.40 1.36
C ILE A 273 -0.23 1.03 2.32
N ARG A 274 0.03 0.98 3.63
CA ARG A 274 -0.99 0.76 4.67
C ARG A 274 -1.32 2.02 5.45
N TYR A 275 -0.86 3.17 4.96
CA TYR A 275 -1.00 4.46 5.62
C TYR A 275 -0.55 4.43 7.09
N ARG A 276 0.61 3.83 7.33
CA ARG A 276 1.30 3.83 8.63
C ARG A 276 2.56 4.67 8.44
N GLU A 277 2.69 5.76 9.17
CA GLU A 277 3.88 6.62 9.18
C GLU A 277 4.69 6.45 10.46
#